data_AF-A0A9P8CX07-F1
#
_entry.id   AF-A0A9P8CX07-F1
#
_cell.length_a   1.000
_cell.length_b   1.000
_cell.length_c   1.000
_cell.angle_alpha   90.00
_cell.angle_beta   90.00
_cell.angle_gamma   90.00
#
_symmetry.space_group_name_H-M   'P 1'
#
loop_
_entity.id
_entity.type
_entity.pdbx_description
1 polymer ?
#
loop_
_entity_poly.entity_id
_entity_poly.type
_entity_poly.pdbx_seq_one_letter_code
_entity_poly.pdbx_strand_id
1 'polypeptide(L)'
;MSKEHCFYCFDTLVAHFDGRPVLEPTFEDSPYPLFVTWSTTENTGAELILRGCIGNFGAMPLHSGLKEYALTSAFNDGRFPPIAKSELSSLVCG
;
A
#
# COMPACT_ATOMS: atom_id res chain seq x y z
N MET A 1 9.44 -4.88 -3.99
CA MET A 1 9.17 -3.44 -3.85
C MET A 1 10.37 -2.75 -3.18
N SER A 2 10.76 -1.53 -3.54
CA SER A 2 11.83 -0.79 -2.84
C SER A 2 11.30 -0.10 -1.58
N LYS A 3 12.18 0.36 -0.67
CA LYS A 3 11.76 1.13 0.51
C LYS A 3 11.02 2.43 0.13
N GLU A 4 11.44 3.07 -0.96
CA GLU A 4 10.81 4.30 -1.46
C GLU A 4 9.40 4.03 -1.97
N HIS A 5 9.18 2.90 -2.65
CA HIS A 5 7.85 2.47 -3.10
C HIS A 5 6.94 2.17 -1.90
N CYS A 6 7.44 1.44 -0.88
CA CYS A 6 6.70 1.21 0.36
C CYS A 6 6.30 2.52 1.05
N PHE A 7 7.25 3.46 1.14
CA PHE A 7 6.99 4.77 1.73
C PHE A 7 5.91 5.53 0.97
N TYR A 8 5.95 5.51 -0.36
CA TYR A 8 4.95 6.17 -1.21
C TYR A 8 3.55 5.53 -1.09
N CYS A 9 3.47 4.21 -1.00
CA CYS A 9 2.21 3.51 -0.71
C CYS A 9 1.66 3.92 0.68
N PHE A 10 2.53 3.98 1.69
CA PHE A 10 2.15 4.39 3.04
C PHE A 10 1.70 5.85 3.09
N ASP A 11 2.43 6.75 2.43
CA ASP A 11 2.07 8.15 2.30
C ASP A 11 0.72 8.31 1.62
N THR A 12 0.45 7.55 0.55
CA THR A 12 -0.83 7.53 -0.15
C THR A 12 -1.98 7.14 0.80
N LEU A 13 -1.79 6.09 1.60
CA LEU A 13 -2.79 5.61 2.55
C LEU A 13 -3.03 6.63 3.69
N VAL A 14 -1.97 7.19 4.25
CA VAL A 14 -2.06 8.23 5.30
C VAL A 14 -2.71 9.50 4.76
N ALA A 15 -2.32 9.94 3.56
CA ALA A 15 -2.87 11.10 2.88
C ALA A 15 -4.38 10.98 2.68
N HIS A 16 -4.86 9.78 2.32
CA HIS A 16 -6.28 9.47 2.23
C HIS A 16 -7.00 9.70 3.57
N PHE A 17 -6.45 9.20 4.68
CA PHE A 17 -7.04 9.37 6.02
C PHE A 17 -6.95 10.78 6.59
N ASP A 18 -5.97 11.57 6.15
CA ASP A 18 -5.74 12.93 6.61
C ASP A 18 -6.39 13.98 5.69
N GLY A 19 -6.93 13.57 4.53
CA GLY A 19 -7.52 14.48 3.55
C GLY A 19 -6.49 15.44 2.93
N ARG A 20 -5.22 15.04 2.89
CA ARG A 20 -4.11 15.84 2.33
C ARG A 20 -3.67 15.30 0.97
N PRO A 21 -2.95 16.08 0.16
CA PRO A 21 -2.29 15.54 -1.02
C PRO A 21 -1.21 14.51 -0.66
N VAL A 22 -1.02 13.55 -1.57
CA VAL A 22 0.10 12.60 -1.57
C VAL A 22 1.37 13.36 -1.94
N LEU A 23 2.49 13.01 -1.32
CA LEU A 23 3.80 13.56 -1.65
C LEU A 23 4.23 13.14 -3.05
N GLU A 24 4.97 14.00 -3.74
CA GLU A 24 5.54 13.65 -5.04
C GLU A 24 6.62 12.57 -4.89
N PRO A 25 6.56 11.48 -5.67
CA PRO A 25 7.55 10.41 -5.62
C PRO A 25 8.91 10.88 -6.17
N THR A 26 10.00 10.43 -5.54
CA THR A 26 11.38 10.78 -5.92
C THR A 26 12.10 9.69 -6.71
N PHE A 27 11.39 8.63 -7.09
CA PHE A 27 11.90 7.46 -7.82
C PHE A 27 11.41 7.47 -9.28
N GLU A 28 12.03 6.65 -10.13
CA GLU A 28 11.68 6.56 -11.57
C GLU A 28 10.25 6.06 -11.79
N ASP A 29 9.58 6.57 -12.84
CA ASP A 29 8.21 6.18 -13.21
C ASP A 29 8.14 5.11 -14.31
N SER A 30 9.17 4.27 -14.42
CA SER A 30 9.23 3.22 -15.42
C SER A 30 8.09 2.20 -15.22
N PRO A 31 7.49 1.66 -16.28
CA PRO A 31 6.30 0.81 -16.13
C PRO A 31 6.65 -0.64 -15.77
N TYR A 32 5.94 -1.20 -14.77
CA TYR A 32 6.13 -2.58 -14.30
C TYR A 32 4.81 -3.25 -13.91
N PRO A 33 4.72 -4.60 -13.95
CA PRO A 33 3.72 -5.31 -13.17
C PRO A 33 3.97 -5.07 -11.68
N LEU A 34 2.90 -4.83 -10.92
CA LEU A 34 3.04 -4.51 -9.51
C LEU A 34 1.85 -5.00 -8.70
N PHE A 35 2.14 -5.30 -7.44
CA PHE A 35 1.19 -5.69 -6.40
C PHE A 35 1.56 -4.91 -5.15
N VAL A 36 0.57 -4.40 -4.44
CA VAL A 36 0.76 -3.76 -3.14
C VAL A 36 0.14 -4.64 -2.08
N THR A 37 0.96 -5.12 -1.16
CA THR A 37 0.54 -5.96 -0.04
C THR A 37 0.55 -5.14 1.25
N TRP A 38 -0.55 -5.23 1.99
CA TRP A 38 -0.66 -4.76 3.36
C TRP A 38 -0.67 -5.97 4.29
N SER A 39 0.12 -5.91 5.36
CA SER A 39 0.11 -6.88 6.45
C SER A 39 0.09 -6.17 7.80
N THR A 40 -0.31 -6.86 8.86
CA THR A 40 -0.27 -6.35 10.24
C THR A 40 0.64 -7.20 11.11
N THR A 41 1.27 -6.57 12.12
CA THR A 41 2.01 -7.25 13.18
C THR A 41 1.10 -7.42 14.40
N GLU A 42 0.26 -8.44 14.46
CA GLU A 42 -0.52 -8.72 15.67
C GLU A 42 0.32 -9.41 16.75
N ASN A 43 0.21 -8.93 18.00
CA ASN A 43 0.42 -9.54 19.33
C ASN A 43 1.61 -10.50 19.65
N THR A 44 2.38 -11.00 18.68
CA THR A 44 3.49 -11.95 18.92
C THR A 44 4.83 -11.47 18.33
N GLY A 45 4.82 -10.38 17.55
CA GLY A 45 6.03 -9.76 16.99
C GLY A 45 6.81 -10.61 15.97
N ALA A 46 6.34 -11.82 15.65
CA ALA A 46 7.07 -12.77 14.81
C ALA A 46 6.41 -13.07 13.46
N GLU A 47 5.08 -12.94 13.34
CA GLU A 47 4.35 -13.29 12.12
C GLU A 47 3.55 -12.11 11.56
N LEU A 48 3.66 -11.91 10.25
CA LEU A 48 2.89 -10.90 9.51
C LEU A 48 1.58 -11.52 9.02
N ILE A 49 0.46 -10.91 9.41
CA ILE A 49 -0.86 -11.34 8.96
C ILE A 49 -1.28 -10.50 7.76
N LEU A 50 -1.63 -11.15 6.65
CA LEU A 50 -2.09 -10.49 5.44
C LEU A 50 -3.36 -9.68 5.71
N ARG A 51 -3.37 -8.41 5.29
CA ARG A 51 -4.45 -7.45 5.50
C ARG A 51 -5.05 -6.91 4.19
N GLY A 52 -4.37 -7.17 3.07
CA GLY A 52 -4.84 -6.88 1.71
C GLY A 52 -3.73 -7.09 0.70
N CYS A 53 -4.03 -7.58 -0.50
CA CYS A 53 -3.05 -7.70 -1.59
C CYS A 53 -3.77 -7.67 -2.93
N ILE A 54 -3.57 -6.60 -3.69
CA ILE A 54 -4.14 -6.39 -5.03
C ILE A 54 -3.05 -5.81 -5.92
N GLY A 55 -3.11 -6.16 -7.20
CA GLY A 55 -2.17 -5.73 -8.22
C GLY A 55 -2.58 -6.27 -9.57
N ASN A 56 -1.68 -6.13 -10.54
CA ASN A 56 -1.88 -6.68 -11.87
C ASN A 56 -0.54 -7.10 -12.51
N PHE A 57 -0.65 -7.94 -13.54
CA PHE A 57 0.51 -8.41 -14.32
C PHE A 57 0.81 -7.55 -15.56
N GLY A 58 0.00 -6.52 -15.84
CA GLY A 58 0.24 -5.55 -16.90
C GLY A 58 1.26 -4.51 -16.45
N ALA A 59 2.01 -3.97 -17.42
CA ALA A 59 2.97 -2.90 -17.13
C ALA A 59 2.22 -1.59 -16.89
N MET A 60 2.38 -1.00 -15.70
CA MET A 60 1.82 0.31 -15.34
C MET A 60 2.91 1.23 -14.81
N PRO A 61 2.86 2.56 -15.08
CA PRO A 61 3.76 3.52 -14.45
C PRO A 61 3.72 3.38 -12.93
N LEU A 62 4.89 3.32 -12.29
CA LEU A 62 5.01 3.04 -10.86
C LEU A 62 4.28 4.08 -10.01
N HIS A 63 4.33 5.36 -10.37
CA HIS A 63 3.70 6.43 -9.60
C HIS A 63 2.19 6.25 -9.53
N SER A 64 1.53 6.14 -10.70
CA SER A 64 0.08 5.94 -10.75
C SER A 64 -0.34 4.57 -10.20
N GLY A 65 0.41 3.52 -10.55
CA GLY A 65 0.05 2.17 -10.17
C GLY A 65 0.24 1.90 -8.68
N LEU A 66 1.34 2.33 -8.06
CA LEU A 66 1.51 2.20 -6.61
C LEU A 66 0.44 2.98 -5.85
N LYS A 67 0.09 4.20 -6.30
CA LYS A 67 -0.96 5.01 -5.69
C LYS A 67 -2.32 4.31 -5.76
N GLU A 68 -2.69 3.81 -6.94
CA GLU A 68 -3.96 3.11 -7.16
C GLU A 68 -4.05 1.83 -6.34
N TYR A 69 -3.01 0.98 -6.40
CA TYR A 69 -3.03 -0.32 -5.75
C TYR A 69 -2.81 -0.23 -4.24
N ALA A 70 -2.15 0.81 -3.72
CA ALA A 70 -2.09 1.08 -2.28
C ALA A 70 -3.50 1.26 -1.69
N LEU A 71 -4.35 2.06 -2.33
CA LEU A 71 -5.72 2.28 -1.86
C LEU A 71 -6.62 1.08 -2.17
N THR A 72 -6.45 0.47 -3.35
CA THR A 72 -7.28 -0.68 -3.76
C THR A 72 -7.03 -1.90 -2.88
N SER A 73 -5.78 -2.23 -2.55
CA SER A 73 -5.50 -3.34 -1.65
C SER A 73 -5.87 -3.03 -0.20
N ALA A 74 -5.92 -1.75 0.20
CA ALA A 74 -6.35 -1.35 1.55
C ALA A 74 -7.89 -1.40 1.73
N PHE A 75 -8.66 -1.08 0.69
CA PHE A 75 -10.10 -0.82 0.83
C PHE A 75 -11.00 -1.72 -0.02
N ASN A 76 -10.47 -2.31 -1.09
CA ASN A 76 -11.26 -3.04 -2.09
C ASN A 76 -10.80 -4.50 -2.28
N ASP A 77 -9.97 -5.03 -1.38
CA ASP A 77 -9.71 -6.47 -1.31
C ASP A 77 -10.89 -7.17 -0.61
N GLY A 78 -11.80 -7.74 -1.38
CA GLY A 78 -13.05 -8.34 -0.86
C GLY A 78 -12.87 -9.51 0.11
N ARG A 79 -11.64 -9.96 0.37
CA ARG A 79 -11.33 -10.96 1.41
C ARG A 79 -11.23 -10.34 2.80
N PHE A 80 -11.08 -9.02 2.90
CA PHE A 80 -10.85 -8.30 4.16
C PHE A 80 -11.79 -7.08 4.28
N PRO A 81 -12.13 -6.64 5.51
CA PRO A 81 -12.77 -5.35 5.69
C PRO A 81 -11.81 -4.21 5.31
N PRO A 82 -12.29 -3.02 4.92
CA PRO A 82 -11.43 -1.87 4.67
C PRO A 82 -10.48 -1.60 5.85
N ILE A 83 -9.20 -1.27 5.58
CA ILE A 83 -8.24 -0.89 6.63
C ILE A 83 -8.75 0.36 7.36
N ALA A 84 -8.68 0.36 8.68
CA ALA A 84 -9.03 1.51 9.51
C ALA A 84 -7.81 2.37 9.85
N LYS A 85 -8.03 3.67 10.09
CA LYS A 85 -6.97 4.62 10.48
C LYS A 85 -6.18 4.18 11.72
N SER A 86 -6.84 3.49 12.66
CA SER A 86 -6.22 2.96 13.87
C SER A 86 -5.21 1.83 13.62
N GLU A 87 -5.27 1.17 12.46
CA GLU A 87 -4.36 0.07 12.10
C GLU A 87 -3.02 0.58 11.55
N LEU A 88 -2.91 1.88 11.19
CA LEU A 88 -1.72 2.44 10.54
C LEU A 88 -0.42 2.20 11.32
N SER A 89 -0.45 2.21 12.65
CA SER A 89 0.75 2.04 13.48
C SER A 89 1.30 0.61 13.49
N SER A 90 0.49 -0.40 13.15
CA SER A 90 0.89 -1.82 13.10
C SER A 90 0.95 -2.36 11.67
N LEU A 91 0.71 -1.51 10.68
CA LEU A 91 0.64 -1.89 9.28
C LEU A 91 2.03 -1.94 8.64
N VAL A 92 2.25 -2.93 7.78
CA VAL A 92 3.47 -3.17 7.02
C VAL A 92 3.11 -3.24 5.54
N CYS A 93 3.92 -2.58 4.70
CA CYS A 93 3.75 -2.55 3.25
C CYS A 93 4.81 -3.43 2.57
N GLY A 94 4.40 -4.29 1.63
CA GLY A 94 5.26 -5.26 0.92
C GLY A 94 5.01 -5.33 -0.58
#